data_AF-A0A3M9ZTP8-F1
#
_entry.id   AF-A0A3M9ZTP8-F1
#
_cell.length_a   1.000
_cell.length_b   1.000
_cell.length_c   1.000
_cell.angle_alpha   90.00
_cell.angle_beta   90.00
_cell.angle_gamma   90.00
#
_symmetry.space_group_name_H-M   'P 1'
#
loop_
_entity.id
_entity.type
_entity.pdbx_description
1 polymer ?
#
loop_
_entity_poly.entity_id
_entity_poly.type
_entity_poly.pdbx_seq_one_letter_code
_entity_poly.pdbx_strand_id
1 'polypeptide(L)'
;MAMPMDYDGMRTDDSSERTDNVDEYRRTCIDFVEDISHDYEAWVDYYKLPKDEDGQRRKGIHATITRTNEWIAKVAQSIKAVDVVMNDGIQKMAESTAGKPL
;
A
#
# COMPACT_ATOMS: atom_id res chain seq x y z
N MET A 1 38.10 19.20 7.48
CA MET A 1 38.15 18.13 6.46
C MET A 1 37.18 18.51 5.35
N ALA A 2 37.65 18.61 4.11
CA ALA A 2 36.83 18.94 2.95
C ALA A 2 36.27 17.65 2.33
N MET A 3 34.99 17.63 1.97
CA MET A 3 34.35 16.48 1.32
C MET A 3 34.63 16.48 -0.20
N PRO A 4 34.98 15.33 -0.80
CA PRO A 4 35.28 15.24 -2.23
C PRO A 4 34.02 15.38 -3.10
N MET A 5 34.16 16.19 -4.15
CA MET A 5 33.18 16.61 -5.15
C MET A 5 33.00 15.57 -6.28
N ASP A 6 32.67 14.31 -5.98
CA ASP A 6 32.44 13.29 -7.03
C ASP A 6 31.43 12.22 -6.63
N TYR A 7 30.39 12.57 -5.85
CA TYR A 7 29.24 11.67 -5.68
C TYR A 7 28.23 11.92 -6.81
N ASP A 8 28.62 11.53 -8.03
CA ASP A 8 27.67 11.35 -9.13
C ASP A 8 26.72 10.22 -8.71
N GLY A 9 25.50 10.60 -8.35
CA GLY A 9 24.46 9.74 -7.81
C GLY A 9 23.88 8.79 -8.85
N MET A 10 24.72 7.99 -9.51
CA MET A 10 24.26 6.71 -10.01
C MET A 10 23.84 5.90 -8.79
N ARG A 11 22.52 5.81 -8.58
CA ARG A 11 21.89 4.67 -7.91
C ARG A 11 22.18 3.45 -8.78
N THR A 12 23.43 3.00 -8.77
CA THR A 12 23.81 1.67 -9.20
C THR A 12 22.97 0.72 -8.37
N ASP A 13 22.23 -0.13 -9.06
CA ASP A 13 21.66 -1.35 -8.51
C ASP A 13 20.45 -1.13 -7.55
N ASP A 14 19.31 -0.75 -8.13
CA ASP A 14 17.99 -1.15 -7.61
C ASP A 14 17.66 -2.56 -8.15
N SER A 15 18.62 -3.48 -8.15
CA SER A 15 18.33 -4.91 -8.32
C SER A 15 17.88 -5.43 -6.97
N SER A 16 16.80 -4.84 -6.45
CA SER A 16 16.01 -5.44 -5.39
C SER A 16 15.70 -6.87 -5.84
N GLU A 17 15.72 -7.84 -4.92
CA GLU A 17 15.37 -9.26 -5.15
C GLU A 17 13.90 -9.47 -5.62
N ARG A 18 13.30 -8.44 -6.21
CA ARG A 18 12.01 -8.42 -6.85
C ARG A 18 12.08 -9.30 -8.08
N THR A 19 11.20 -10.29 -8.11
CA THR A 19 10.93 -11.11 -9.29
C THR A 19 10.86 -10.23 -10.54
N ASP A 20 11.56 -10.60 -11.61
CA ASP A 20 11.46 -9.93 -12.91
C ASP A 20 10.09 -10.17 -13.57
N ASN A 21 9.27 -11.05 -12.98
CA ASN A 21 7.95 -11.40 -13.47
C ASN A 21 6.88 -10.47 -12.86
N VAL A 22 6.41 -9.52 -13.68
CA VAL A 22 5.37 -8.56 -13.31
C VAL A 22 4.06 -9.25 -12.87
N ASP A 23 3.68 -10.37 -13.47
CA ASP A 23 2.42 -11.05 -13.15
C ASP A 23 2.48 -11.78 -11.80
N GLU A 24 3.64 -12.35 -11.46
CA GLU A 24 3.89 -12.91 -10.14
C GLU A 24 3.92 -11.79 -9.08
N TYR A 25 4.63 -10.70 -9.38
CA TYR A 25 4.69 -9.54 -8.49
C TYR A 25 3.30 -8.95 -8.20
N ARG A 26 2.43 -8.83 -9.21
CA ARG A 26 1.04 -8.38 -9.03
C ARG A 26 0.26 -9.26 -8.08
N ARG A 27 0.36 -10.58 -8.20
CA ARG A 27 -0.35 -11.52 -7.32
C ARG A 27 0.12 -11.36 -5.88
N THR A 28 1.42 -11.37 -5.65
CA THR A 28 2.00 -11.16 -4.32
C THR A 28 1.59 -9.82 -3.72
N CYS A 29 1.53 -8.74 -4.51
CA CYS A 29 1.08 -7.44 -4.02
C CYS A 29 -0.41 -7.40 -3.70
N ILE A 30 -1.26 -8.11 -4.45
CA ILE A 30 -2.70 -8.23 -4.12
C ILE A 30 -2.86 -8.99 -2.80
N ASP A 31 -2.18 -10.12 -2.65
CA ASP A 31 -2.21 -10.92 -1.42
C ASP A 31 -1.70 -10.10 -0.23
N PHE A 32 -0.64 -9.32 -0.41
CA PHE A 32 -0.09 -8.44 0.63
C PHE A 32 -1.06 -7.31 1.05
N VAL A 33 -1.77 -6.71 0.09
CA VAL A 33 -2.78 -5.68 0.39
C VAL A 33 -3.96 -6.27 1.15
N GLU A 34 -4.36 -7.51 0.82
CA GLU A 34 -5.38 -8.23 1.57
C GLU A 34 -4.91 -8.60 2.99
N ASP A 35 -3.68 -9.07 3.16
CA ASP A 35 -3.13 -9.42 4.47
C ASP A 35 -3.10 -8.21 5.42
N ILE A 36 -2.56 -7.09 4.95
CA ILE A 36 -2.53 -5.83 5.71
C ILE A 36 -3.93 -5.31 6.05
N SER A 37 -4.94 -5.61 5.24
CA SER A 37 -6.31 -5.19 5.54
C SER A 37 -6.84 -5.77 6.84
N HIS A 38 -6.48 -7.03 7.13
CA HIS A 38 -6.88 -7.70 8.36
C HIS A 38 -6.24 -7.03 9.58
N ASP A 39 -5.00 -6.55 9.46
CA ASP A 39 -4.34 -5.77 10.51
C ASP A 39 -5.06 -4.44 10.76
N TYR A 40 -5.50 -3.74 9.70
CA TYR A 40 -6.27 -2.50 9.83
C TYR A 40 -7.64 -2.73 10.47
N GLU A 41 -8.35 -3.80 10.10
CA GLU A 41 -9.60 -4.19 10.75
C GLU A 41 -9.41 -4.50 12.24
N ALA A 42 -8.35 -5.24 12.58
CA ALA A 42 -7.98 -5.52 13.96
C ALA A 42 -7.65 -4.23 14.75
N TRP A 43 -7.06 -3.24 14.10
CA TRP A 43 -6.83 -1.91 14.66
C TRP A 43 -8.14 -1.15 14.94
N VAL A 44 -9.11 -1.21 14.02
CA VAL A 44 -10.44 -0.61 14.26
C VAL A 44 -11.14 -1.30 15.45
N ASP A 45 -11.04 -2.62 15.55
CA ASP A 45 -11.56 -3.39 16.69
C ASP A 45 -10.89 -3.02 18.02
N TYR A 46 -9.58 -2.77 17.99
CA TYR A 46 -8.83 -2.35 19.17
C TYR A 46 -9.31 -1.01 19.72
N TYR A 47 -9.68 -0.07 18.85
CA TYR A 47 -10.17 1.25 19.26
C TYR A 47 -11.59 1.24 19.86
N LYS A 48 -12.34 0.14 19.76
CA LYS A 48 -13.72 0.00 20.27
C LYS A 48 -14.59 1.21 19.93
N LEU A 49 -14.50 1.66 18.70
CA LEU A 49 -15.23 2.83 18.20
C LEU A 49 -16.75 2.59 18.28
N PRO A 50 -17.56 3.66 18.34
CA PRO A 50 -19.00 3.54 18.21
C PRO A 50 -19.33 2.78 16.90
N LYS A 51 -20.31 1.87 16.95
CA LYS A 51 -20.66 0.98 15.83
C LYS A 51 -20.88 1.69 14.49
N ASP A 52 -21.34 2.94 14.53
CA ASP A 52 -21.53 3.76 13.33
C ASP A 52 -20.20 4.16 12.68
N GLU A 53 -19.24 4.62 13.47
CA GLU A 53 -17.90 4.97 13.00
C GLU A 53 -17.08 3.73 12.61
N ASP A 54 -17.17 2.64 13.37
CA ASP A 54 -16.57 1.36 13.02
C ASP A 54 -17.04 0.88 11.62
N GLY A 55 -18.36 0.90 11.40
CA GLY A 55 -18.94 0.52 10.11
C GLY A 55 -18.51 1.43 8.96
N GLN A 56 -18.37 2.73 9.20
CA GLN A 56 -17.87 3.67 8.19
C GLN A 56 -16.39 3.44 7.87
N ARG A 57 -15.54 3.22 8.88
CA ARG A 57 -14.10 2.97 8.71
C ARG A 57 -13.84 1.66 7.99
N ARG A 58 -14.50 0.57 8.40
CA ARG A 58 -14.42 -0.74 7.71
C ARG A 58 -14.84 -0.64 6.25
N LYS A 59 -15.95 0.07 5.95
CA LYS A 59 -16.36 0.31 4.57
C LYS A 59 -15.31 1.09 3.76
N GLY A 60 -14.68 2.09 4.36
CA GLY A 60 -13.60 2.86 3.72
C GLY A 60 -12.37 1.99 3.40
N ILE A 61 -11.96 1.14 4.34
CA ILE A 61 -10.86 0.19 4.19
C ILE A 61 -11.18 -0.80 3.04
N HIS A 62 -12.32 -1.49 3.08
CA HIS A 62 -12.74 -2.42 2.03
C HIS A 62 -12.86 -1.77 0.64
N ALA A 63 -13.42 -0.55 0.57
CA ALA A 63 -13.53 0.18 -0.69
C ALA A 63 -12.15 0.53 -1.27
N THR A 64 -11.19 0.85 -0.40
CA THR A 64 -9.80 1.15 -0.80
C THR A 64 -9.13 -0.11 -1.33
N ILE A 65 -9.23 -1.24 -0.63
CA ILE A 65 -8.66 -2.53 -1.05
C ILE A 65 -9.20 -2.96 -2.39
N THR A 66 -10.53 -2.92 -2.57
CA THR A 66 -11.17 -3.29 -3.83
C THR A 66 -10.61 -2.46 -4.99
N ARG A 67 -10.49 -1.15 -4.80
CA ARG A 67 -9.97 -0.24 -5.83
C ARG A 67 -8.48 -0.46 -6.09
N THR A 68 -7.68 -0.66 -5.05
CA THR A 68 -6.24 -0.94 -5.16
C THR A 68 -6.01 -2.26 -5.90
N ASN A 69 -6.73 -3.33 -5.56
CA ASN A 69 -6.63 -4.63 -6.22
C ASN A 69 -7.03 -4.54 -7.70
N GLU A 70 -8.10 -3.82 -8.02
CA GLU A 70 -8.48 -3.57 -9.41
C GLU A 70 -7.40 -2.82 -10.20
N TRP A 71 -6.77 -1.82 -9.60
CA TRP A 71 -5.72 -1.03 -10.24
C TRP A 71 -4.43 -1.84 -10.43
N ILE A 72 -4.04 -2.64 -9.44
CA ILE A 72 -2.90 -3.57 -9.56
C ILE A 72 -3.17 -4.58 -10.67
N ALA A 73 -4.38 -5.13 -10.75
CA ALA A 73 -4.74 -6.15 -11.72
C ALA A 73 -4.86 -5.63 -13.16
N LYS A 74 -5.45 -4.44 -13.35
CA LYS A 74 -5.85 -3.95 -14.70
C LYS A 74 -4.98 -2.81 -15.23
N VAL A 75 -4.34 -2.02 -14.37
CA VAL A 75 -3.68 -0.76 -14.75
C VAL A 75 -2.16 -0.84 -14.60
N ALA A 76 -1.67 -1.51 -13.55
CA ALA A 76 -0.25 -1.53 -13.24
C ALA A 76 0.55 -2.45 -14.18
N GLN A 77 1.07 -1.91 -15.28
CA GLN A 77 1.81 -2.69 -16.31
C GLN A 77 3.28 -2.98 -16.00
N SER A 78 3.83 -2.43 -14.92
CA SER A 78 5.22 -2.63 -14.49
C SER A 78 5.34 -2.77 -12.97
N ILE A 79 6.43 -3.38 -12.49
CA ILE A 79 6.72 -3.53 -11.05
C ILE A 79 6.62 -2.17 -10.33
N LYS A 80 7.24 -1.14 -10.92
CA LYS A 80 7.18 0.23 -10.38
C LYS A 80 5.76 0.80 -10.34
N ALA A 81 4.91 0.48 -11.32
CA ALA A 81 3.52 0.91 -11.29
C ALA A 81 2.74 0.17 -10.20
N VAL A 82 3.00 -1.12 -10.00
CA VAL A 82 2.42 -1.92 -8.91
C VAL A 82 2.81 -1.34 -7.56
N ASP A 83 4.08 -0.98 -7.36
CA ASP A 83 4.57 -0.33 -6.14
C ASP A 83 3.83 0.96 -5.81
N VAL A 84 3.65 1.83 -6.81
CA VAL A 84 2.98 3.13 -6.62
C VAL A 84 1.53 2.90 -6.20
N VAL A 85 0.82 1.99 -6.87
CA VAL A 85 -0.59 1.69 -6.57
C VAL A 85 -0.71 1.03 -5.19
N MET A 86 0.18 0.10 -4.85
CA MET A 86 0.21 -0.56 -3.55
C MET A 86 0.44 0.45 -2.41
N ASN A 87 1.45 1.30 -2.54
CA ASN A 87 1.77 2.31 -1.53
C ASN A 87 0.64 3.36 -1.38
N ASP A 88 0.02 3.79 -2.47
CA ASP A 88 -1.16 4.67 -2.45
C ASP A 88 -2.36 4.00 -1.74
N GLY A 89 -2.58 2.71 -2.00
CA GLY A 89 -3.60 1.91 -1.31
C GLY A 89 -3.38 1.87 0.20
N ILE A 90 -2.16 1.56 0.63
CA ILE A 90 -1.80 1.50 2.07
C ILE A 90 -2.00 2.86 2.75
N GLN A 91 -1.58 3.95 2.12
CA GLN A 91 -1.79 5.30 2.70
C GLN A 91 -3.27 5.63 2.87
N LYS A 92 -4.10 5.35 1.86
CA LYS A 92 -5.55 5.58 1.93
C LYS A 92 -6.26 4.68 2.95
N MET A 93 -5.79 3.45 3.13
CA MET A 93 -6.26 2.57 4.21
C MET A 93 -5.92 3.14 5.58
N ALA A 94 -4.69 3.65 5.76
CA ALA A 94 -4.27 4.29 7.00
C ALA A 94 -5.11 5.54 7.32
N GLU A 95 -5.39 6.39 6.33
CA GLU A 95 -6.28 7.55 6.47
C GLU A 95 -7.70 7.14 6.90
N SER A 96 -8.23 6.07 6.29
CA SER A 96 -9.55 5.52 6.62
C SER A 96 -9.59 4.94 8.03
N THR A 97 -8.46 4.37 8.50
CA THR A 97 -8.34 3.78 9.84
C THR A 97 -8.17 4.83 10.93
N ALA A 98 -7.32 5.85 10.70
CA ALA A 98 -7.06 6.92 11.67
C ALA A 98 -8.30 7.81 11.91
N GLY A 99 -9.16 7.92 10.91
CA GLY A 99 -10.29 8.85 10.91
C GLY A 99 -9.82 10.26 10.53
N LYS A 100 -10.68 11.01 9.83
CA LYS A 100 -10.39 12.43 9.54
C LYS A 100 -10.65 13.26 10.80
N PRO A 101 -9.77 14.22 11.15
CA PRO A 101 -10.16 15.24 12.12
C PRO A 101 -11.39 16.00 11.57
N LEU A 102 -12.39 16.19 12.42
CA LEU A 102 -13.58 17.00 12.14
C LEU A 102 -13.22 18.47 11.96
#